data_AF-A0A6P6PXQ5-F1
#
_entry.id   AF-A0A6P6PXQ5-F1
#
_cell.length_a   1.000
_cell.length_b   1.000
_cell.length_c   1.000
_cell.angle_alpha   90.00
_cell.angle_beta   90.00
_cell.angle_gamma   90.00
#
_symmetry.space_group_name_H-M   'P 1'
#
loop_
_entity.id
_entity.type
_entity.pdbx_description
1 polymer ?
#
loop_
_entity_poly.entity_id
_entity_poly.type
_entity_poly.pdbx_seq_one_letter_code
_entity_poly.pdbx_strand_id
1 'polypeptide(L)'
;MALGGGVGGGDSNMGAVPEERRKRNGVELRELWRKAVLQQILLLRMERENQKLQASESDLQCRRLKLDYEEITPCLKDVTLVWERMLNATGRSKVMFETEEIHTAVGQGVPRQHRGEIWKFLSEQYLLRQEVPSAKPPNIDTPYKELLKQLTSQQHAILIDLGRTFPTHPYFSAQLGAGQLSLYNLLKAYSLLDPEVGYCQGLSFVAGVLLLHLCEEDAFHMLRFLMYDMGLRKQYRPDMIILQIQMYQLSRLLHDYHRELYTHLEQYEIGPSLYAAPWFLTAFASHFPLGFVARVFDMLFLQGSEVIFKVALSLLGSHKPLILQHENLESIVEFIKTTLPNLGLVQMEKTINQVSEMDISKQLQAYEVEYHVFQDELLDGPSTLSQSQRVAQLEKTNGSLRQQNLDLLEEVQVAHAKIRWLETRVDGLVNREVELQSEVKTLQQERTELQQTVSSLRDLLSSLGVNSPCPDQENLTNTSYNQ
;
A
#
# COMPACT_ATOMS: atom_id res chain seq x y z
N MET A 1 6.41 23.26 54.14
CA MET A 1 5.76 23.75 55.37
C MET A 1 5.51 22.56 56.26
N ALA A 2 6.25 22.50 57.36
CA ALA A 2 5.95 21.65 58.50
C ALA A 2 4.69 22.16 59.22
N LEU A 3 4.05 21.27 59.98
CA LEU A 3 3.17 21.45 61.16
C LEU A 3 2.25 20.21 61.17
N GLY A 4 2.11 19.40 62.20
CA GLY A 4 2.60 19.40 63.57
C GLY A 4 1.91 18.22 64.25
N GLY A 5 2.66 17.45 65.04
CA GLY A 5 2.14 16.30 65.77
C GLY A 5 1.22 16.70 66.92
N GLY A 6 0.18 15.88 67.15
CA GLY A 6 -0.65 15.91 68.33
C GLY A 6 -0.83 14.48 68.84
N VAL A 7 -0.08 14.14 69.88
CA VAL A 7 -0.22 12.91 70.66
C VAL A 7 -1.42 13.09 71.60
N GLY A 8 -2.43 12.24 71.46
CA GLY A 8 -3.55 12.12 72.38
C GLY A 8 -3.84 10.66 72.62
N GLY A 9 -3.22 10.10 73.67
CA GLY A 9 -3.54 8.77 74.16
C GLY A 9 -4.95 8.75 74.72
N GLY A 10 -5.77 7.86 74.17
CA GLY A 10 -7.10 7.54 74.65
C GLY A 10 -7.39 6.09 74.30
N ASP A 11 -6.99 5.19 75.19
CA ASP A 11 -7.42 3.79 75.18
C ASP A 11 -8.94 3.74 75.10
N SER A 12 -9.43 3.50 73.89
CA SER A 12 -10.81 3.13 73.62
C SER A 12 -10.76 1.84 72.83
N ASN A 13 -10.79 0.76 73.62
CA ASN A 13 -10.99 -0.62 73.20
C ASN A 13 -12.27 -0.69 72.34
N MET A 14 -12.16 -0.44 71.02
CA MET A 14 -13.22 -0.75 70.07
C MET A 14 -13.27 -2.27 69.96
N GLY A 15 -14.15 -2.86 70.77
CA GLY A 15 -14.54 -4.25 70.62
C GLY A 15 -14.92 -4.51 69.17
N ALA A 16 -14.31 -5.53 68.58
CA ALA A 16 -14.69 -6.06 67.29
C ALA A 16 -16.19 -6.34 67.31
N VAL A 17 -16.96 -5.59 66.52
CA VAL A 17 -18.38 -5.85 66.30
C VAL A 17 -18.47 -7.27 65.74
N PRO A 18 -19.20 -8.20 66.37
CA PRO A 18 -19.37 -9.53 65.81
C PRO A 18 -20.13 -9.37 64.50
N GLU A 19 -19.49 -9.67 63.38
CA GLU A 19 -20.18 -9.88 62.11
C GLU A 19 -21.10 -11.10 62.31
N GLU A 20 -22.34 -10.86 62.73
CA GLU A 20 -23.39 -11.86 62.70
C GLU A 20 -23.54 -12.34 61.25
N ARG A 21 -22.88 -13.46 60.92
CA ARG A 21 -23.13 -14.21 59.70
C ARG A 21 -24.52 -14.83 59.81
N ARG A 22 -25.57 -14.02 59.61
CA ARG A 22 -26.90 -14.52 59.26
C ARG A 22 -26.73 -15.46 58.07
N LYS A 23 -27.09 -16.74 58.24
CA LYS A 23 -27.15 -17.69 57.12
C LYS A 23 -28.15 -17.15 56.11
N ARG A 24 -27.64 -16.49 55.07
CA ARG A 24 -28.46 -15.87 54.02
C ARG A 24 -29.36 -16.92 53.40
N ASN A 25 -30.65 -16.62 53.32
CA ASN A 25 -31.61 -17.56 52.74
C ASN A 25 -31.30 -17.74 51.24
N GLY A 26 -31.56 -18.94 50.69
CA GLY A 26 -31.23 -19.25 49.28
C GLY A 26 -31.86 -18.29 48.25
N VAL A 27 -32.94 -17.60 48.62
CA VAL A 27 -33.57 -16.52 47.83
C VAL A 27 -32.70 -15.25 47.82
N GLU A 28 -32.18 -14.83 48.98
CA GLU A 28 -31.30 -13.66 49.11
C GLU A 28 -29.98 -13.86 48.35
N LEU A 29 -29.40 -15.07 48.42
CA LEU A 29 -28.21 -15.43 47.64
C LEU A 29 -28.47 -15.34 46.13
N ARG A 30 -29.64 -15.78 45.65
CA ARG A 30 -30.03 -15.66 44.23
C ARG A 30 -30.24 -14.22 43.80
N GLU A 31 -30.77 -13.36 44.67
CA GLU A 31 -30.91 -11.93 44.38
C GLU A 31 -29.56 -11.21 44.35
N LEU A 32 -28.66 -11.52 45.28
CA LEU A 32 -27.29 -11.00 45.26
C LEU A 32 -26.53 -11.44 44.01
N TRP A 33 -26.66 -12.72 43.63
CA TRP A 33 -26.09 -13.23 42.37
C TRP A 33 -26.68 -12.52 41.15
N ARG A 34 -28.00 -12.32 41.09
CA ARG A 34 -28.62 -11.54 40.00
C ARG A 34 -28.12 -10.10 39.94
N LYS A 35 -27.99 -9.44 41.09
CA LYS A 35 -27.41 -8.09 41.18
C LYS A 35 -25.96 -8.06 40.71
N ALA A 36 -25.13 -9.02 41.14
CA ALA A 36 -23.73 -9.13 40.72
C ALA A 36 -23.60 -9.38 39.21
N VAL A 37 -24.43 -10.26 38.64
CA VAL A 37 -24.46 -10.51 37.19
C VAL A 37 -24.88 -9.26 36.41
N LEU A 38 -25.92 -8.54 36.87
CA LEU A 38 -26.35 -7.28 36.23
C LEU A 38 -25.27 -6.20 36.30
N GLN A 39 -24.60 -6.07 37.44
CA GLN A 39 -23.47 -5.14 37.60
C GLN A 39 -22.31 -5.51 36.67
N GLN A 40 -21.98 -6.80 36.54
CA GLN A 40 -20.92 -7.26 35.62
C GLN A 40 -21.28 -6.97 34.15
N ILE A 41 -22.53 -7.19 33.74
CA ILE A 41 -22.99 -6.85 32.39
C ILE A 41 -22.89 -5.34 32.14
N LEU A 42 -23.26 -4.52 33.13
CA LEU A 42 -23.18 -3.07 33.03
C LEU A 42 -21.72 -2.59 32.91
N LEU A 43 -20.81 -3.14 33.73
CA LEU A 43 -19.38 -2.88 33.63
C LEU A 43 -18.83 -3.23 32.25
N LEU A 44 -19.12 -4.42 31.73
CA LEU A 44 -18.67 -4.84 30.40
C LEU A 44 -19.21 -3.94 29.27
N ARG A 45 -20.45 -3.45 29.40
CA ARG A 45 -21.02 -2.48 28.45
C ARG A 45 -20.31 -1.12 28.55
N MET A 46 -20.08 -0.64 29.77
CA MET A 46 -19.35 0.62 30.00
C MET A 46 -17.91 0.53 29.48
N GLU A 47 -17.20 -0.56 29.73
CA GLU A 47 -15.85 -0.79 29.21
C GLU A 47 -15.82 -0.81 27.68
N ARG A 48 -16.77 -1.49 27.04
CA ARG A 48 -16.89 -1.50 25.58
C ARG A 48 -17.19 -0.12 25.02
N GLU A 49 -18.07 0.65 25.67
CA GLU A 49 -18.40 2.01 25.24
C GLU A 49 -17.19 2.95 25.44
N ASN A 50 -16.47 2.84 26.55
CA ASN A 50 -15.22 3.58 26.80
C ASN A 50 -14.15 3.26 25.74
N GLN A 51 -13.98 1.99 25.37
CA GLN A 51 -13.06 1.58 24.30
C GLN A 51 -13.45 2.20 22.95
N LYS A 52 -14.75 2.24 22.62
CA LYS A 52 -15.22 2.90 21.40
C LYS A 52 -14.96 4.41 21.42
N LEU A 53 -15.20 5.07 22.56
CA LEU A 53 -14.94 6.50 22.71
C LEU A 53 -13.44 6.81 22.55
N GLN A 54 -12.57 6.01 23.17
CA GLN A 54 -11.11 6.15 23.02
C GLN A 54 -10.65 5.92 21.57
N ALA A 55 -11.20 4.91 20.89
CA ALA A 55 -10.92 4.67 19.47
C ALA A 55 -11.36 5.85 18.60
N SER A 56 -12.58 6.37 18.83
CA SER A 56 -13.10 7.53 18.11
C SER A 56 -12.28 8.80 18.34
N GLU A 57 -11.79 9.02 19.57
CA GLU A 57 -10.93 10.16 19.90
C GLU A 57 -9.57 10.04 19.21
N SER A 58 -8.97 8.84 19.23
CA SER A 58 -7.72 8.53 18.52
C SER A 58 -7.87 8.73 17.00
N ASP A 59 -8.98 8.28 16.40
CA ASP A 59 -9.24 8.45 14.96
C ASP A 59 -9.36 9.93 14.58
N LEU A 60 -10.06 10.72 15.40
CA LEU A 60 -10.22 12.16 15.18
C LEU A 60 -8.88 12.88 15.33
N GLN A 61 -8.06 12.50 16.31
CA GLN A 61 -6.71 13.04 16.48
C GLN A 61 -5.81 12.70 15.28
N CYS A 62 -5.86 11.44 14.81
CA CYS A 62 -5.14 11.00 13.62
C CYS A 62 -5.56 11.82 12.38
N ARG A 63 -6.86 12.00 12.16
CA ARG A 63 -7.38 12.81 11.04
C ARG A 63 -6.92 14.28 11.14
N ARG A 64 -6.93 14.87 12.34
CA ARG A 64 -6.43 16.23 12.56
C ARG A 64 -4.95 16.35 12.19
N LEU A 65 -4.15 15.38 12.61
CA LEU A 65 -2.71 15.37 12.39
C LEU A 65 -2.35 15.09 10.91
N LYS A 66 -3.13 14.26 10.22
CA LYS A 66 -3.00 14.03 8.78
C LYS A 66 -3.34 15.26 7.92
N LEU A 67 -4.35 16.02 8.31
CA LEU A 67 -4.83 17.19 7.55
C LEU A 67 -4.18 18.50 8.00
N ASP A 68 -3.06 18.42 8.72
CA ASP A 68 -2.31 19.56 9.25
C ASP A 68 -1.35 20.14 8.19
N TYR A 69 -1.93 20.80 7.19
CA TYR A 69 -1.20 21.53 6.17
C TYR A 69 -1.99 22.78 5.74
N GLU A 70 -1.28 23.80 5.25
CA GLU A 70 -1.89 25.05 4.79
C GLU A 70 -2.63 24.87 3.45
N GLU A 71 -3.85 25.41 3.36
CA GLU A 71 -4.60 25.48 2.10
C GLU A 71 -4.23 26.76 1.34
N ILE A 72 -4.32 26.73 0.00
CA ILE A 72 -4.10 27.93 -0.83
C ILE A 72 -5.18 28.97 -0.55
N THR A 73 -6.44 28.55 -0.77
CA THR A 73 -7.64 29.34 -0.54
C THR A 73 -8.62 28.48 0.24
N PRO A 74 -9.02 28.87 1.46
CA PRO A 74 -10.02 28.12 2.23
C PRO A 74 -11.34 28.01 1.46
N CYS A 75 -11.92 26.81 1.43
CA CYS A 75 -13.19 26.57 0.75
C CYS A 75 -14.33 27.31 1.46
N LEU A 76 -15.18 27.98 0.68
CA LEU A 76 -16.34 28.71 1.20
C LEU A 76 -17.42 27.75 1.70
N LYS A 77 -18.23 28.22 2.67
CA LYS A 77 -19.31 27.42 3.27
C LYS A 77 -20.34 26.96 2.25
N ASP A 78 -20.73 27.84 1.32
CA ASP A 78 -21.74 27.51 0.30
C ASP A 78 -21.27 26.38 -0.62
N VAL A 79 -19.99 26.39 -0.99
CA VAL A 79 -19.37 25.34 -1.80
C VAL A 79 -19.29 24.02 -1.00
N THR A 80 -19.01 24.11 0.30
CA THR A 80 -19.02 22.93 1.20
C THR A 80 -20.40 22.26 1.24
N LEU A 81 -21.48 23.05 1.31
CA LEU A 81 -22.86 22.52 1.29
C LEU A 81 -23.20 21.83 -0.05
N VAL A 82 -22.68 22.35 -1.16
CA VAL A 82 -22.83 21.70 -2.49
C VAL A 82 -22.15 20.33 -2.49
N TRP A 83 -20.94 20.21 -1.95
CA TRP A 83 -20.26 18.93 -1.79
C TRP A 83 -21.02 17.96 -0.87
N GLU A 84 -21.47 18.42 0.31
CA GLU A 84 -22.25 17.59 1.23
C GLU A 84 -23.53 17.05 0.59
N ARG A 85 -24.21 17.86 -0.23
CA ARG A 85 -25.38 17.42 -1.00
C ARG A 85 -25.04 16.28 -1.96
N MET A 86 -23.96 16.42 -2.74
CA MET A 86 -23.54 15.39 -3.69
C MET A 86 -23.07 14.11 -2.98
N LEU A 87 -22.30 14.25 -1.89
CA LEU A 87 -21.77 13.12 -1.12
C LEU A 87 -22.88 12.33 -0.41
N ASN A 88 -23.94 12.99 0.06
CA ASN A 88 -25.06 12.36 0.76
C ASN A 88 -26.18 11.85 -0.16
N ALA A 89 -26.00 11.92 -1.48
CA ALA A 89 -26.99 11.44 -2.43
C ALA A 89 -27.23 9.92 -2.29
N THR A 90 -28.51 9.52 -2.27
CA THR A 90 -28.87 8.11 -2.12
C THR A 90 -28.38 7.29 -3.31
N GLY A 91 -27.60 6.24 -3.05
CA GLY A 91 -27.04 5.39 -4.11
C GLY A 91 -25.93 6.06 -4.92
N ARG A 92 -25.20 7.03 -4.34
CA ARG A 92 -24.09 7.79 -4.95
C ARG A 92 -23.23 7.01 -5.96
N SER A 93 -22.80 5.80 -5.60
CA SER A 93 -21.92 4.96 -6.44
C SER A 93 -22.57 4.43 -7.72
N LYS A 94 -23.88 4.59 -7.90
CA LYS A 94 -24.65 4.17 -9.08
C LYS A 94 -25.28 5.35 -9.83
N VAL A 95 -25.24 6.55 -9.27
CA VAL A 95 -25.85 7.74 -9.86
C VAL A 95 -24.77 8.51 -10.62
N MET A 96 -25.04 8.78 -11.89
CA MET A 96 -24.19 9.63 -12.72
C MET A 96 -24.63 11.08 -12.55
N PHE A 97 -23.76 11.92 -11.99
CA PHE A 97 -23.98 13.35 -11.83
C PHE A 97 -23.66 14.10 -13.13
N GLU A 98 -24.08 15.36 -13.24
CA GLU A 98 -23.69 16.18 -14.40
C GLU A 98 -22.21 16.56 -14.32
N THR A 99 -21.47 16.38 -15.41
CA THR A 99 -20.02 16.65 -15.45
C THR A 99 -19.72 18.12 -15.16
N GLU A 100 -20.52 19.05 -15.69
CA GLU A 100 -20.37 20.49 -15.47
C GLU A 100 -20.56 20.88 -14.00
N GLU A 101 -21.49 20.23 -13.29
CA GLU A 101 -21.73 20.46 -11.86
C GLU A 101 -20.49 20.08 -11.04
N ILE A 102 -19.94 18.90 -11.29
CA ILE A 102 -18.72 18.42 -10.62
C ILE A 102 -17.54 19.35 -10.95
N HIS A 103 -17.38 19.72 -12.22
CA HIS A 103 -16.27 20.56 -12.67
C HIS A 103 -16.32 21.94 -12.02
N THR A 104 -17.51 22.54 -11.96
CA THR A 104 -17.76 23.80 -11.27
C THR A 104 -17.47 23.68 -9.77
N ALA A 105 -17.92 22.61 -9.12
CA ALA A 105 -17.67 22.40 -7.69
C ALA A 105 -16.19 22.23 -7.37
N VAL A 106 -15.43 21.50 -8.19
CA VAL A 106 -13.97 21.35 -8.03
C VAL A 106 -13.26 22.68 -8.27
N GLY A 107 -13.69 23.48 -9.26
CA GLY A 107 -13.14 24.81 -9.54
C GLY A 107 -13.37 25.81 -8.41
N GLN A 108 -14.57 25.82 -7.82
CA GLN A 108 -14.92 26.70 -6.69
C GLN A 108 -14.24 26.32 -5.36
N GLY A 109 -13.76 25.07 -5.25
CA GLY A 109 -12.93 24.61 -4.15
C GLY A 109 -13.39 23.30 -3.55
N VAL A 110 -12.43 22.54 -3.03
CA VAL A 110 -12.67 21.24 -2.37
C VAL A 110 -12.36 21.39 -0.89
N PRO A 111 -13.32 21.20 0.03
CA PRO A 111 -13.08 21.35 1.46
C PRO A 111 -12.13 20.25 1.97
N ARG A 112 -11.04 20.63 2.64
CA ARG A 112 -10.01 19.72 3.17
C ARG A 112 -10.57 18.53 3.94
N GLN A 113 -11.61 18.76 4.75
CA GLN A 113 -12.20 17.71 5.57
C GLN A 113 -12.88 16.61 4.74
N HIS A 114 -13.47 16.92 3.59
CA HIS A 114 -14.14 15.94 2.73
C HIS A 114 -13.29 15.50 1.52
N ARG A 115 -12.09 16.07 1.34
CA ARG A 115 -11.25 15.85 0.16
C ARG A 115 -11.03 14.36 -0.17
N GLY A 116 -10.76 13.52 0.84
CA GLY A 116 -10.65 12.07 0.63
C GLY A 116 -11.94 11.43 0.12
N GLU A 117 -13.09 11.75 0.71
CA GLU A 117 -14.40 11.25 0.27
C GLU A 117 -14.78 11.76 -1.13
N ILE A 118 -14.36 12.99 -1.46
CA ILE A 118 -14.54 13.62 -2.77
C ILE A 118 -13.69 12.91 -3.82
N TRP A 119 -12.43 12.57 -3.54
CA TRP A 119 -11.61 11.79 -4.47
C TRP A 119 -12.22 10.40 -4.75
N LYS A 120 -12.75 9.73 -3.72
CA LYS A 120 -13.52 8.48 -3.91
C LYS A 120 -14.75 8.71 -4.79
N PHE A 121 -15.51 9.77 -4.52
CA PHE A 121 -16.65 10.14 -5.36
C PHE A 121 -16.25 10.37 -6.82
N LEU A 122 -15.17 11.12 -7.07
CA LEU A 122 -14.66 11.36 -8.42
C LEU A 122 -14.25 10.06 -9.12
N SER A 123 -13.64 9.11 -8.40
CA SER A 123 -13.33 7.79 -8.97
C SER A 123 -14.59 6.99 -9.33
N GLU A 124 -15.64 7.05 -8.49
CA GLU A 124 -16.93 6.41 -8.80
C GLU A 124 -17.54 7.03 -10.07
N GLN A 125 -17.51 8.36 -10.16
CA GLN A 125 -18.01 9.10 -11.31
C GLN A 125 -17.22 8.78 -12.60
N TYR A 126 -15.90 8.64 -12.50
CA TYR A 126 -15.06 8.22 -13.62
C TYR A 126 -15.43 6.81 -14.08
N LEU A 127 -15.53 5.84 -13.16
CA LEU A 127 -15.86 4.45 -13.48
C LEU A 127 -17.26 4.29 -14.09
N LEU A 128 -18.24 5.10 -13.66
CA LEU A 128 -19.59 5.10 -14.24
C LEU A 128 -19.62 5.63 -15.69
N ARG A 129 -18.70 6.51 -16.05
CA ARG A 129 -18.59 7.09 -17.41
C ARG A 129 -17.65 6.31 -18.32
N GLN A 130 -16.90 5.36 -17.77
CA GLN A 130 -15.94 4.58 -18.54
C GLN A 130 -16.69 3.58 -19.43
N GLU A 131 -16.52 3.71 -20.75
CA GLU A 131 -17.11 2.78 -21.74
C GLU A 131 -16.27 1.51 -21.90
N VAL A 132 -14.94 1.63 -21.84
CA VAL A 132 -14.00 0.53 -22.04
C VAL A 132 -13.33 0.18 -20.71
N PRO A 133 -13.48 -1.06 -20.19
CA PRO A 133 -12.84 -1.46 -18.95
C PRO A 133 -11.32 -1.34 -19.02
N SER A 134 -10.72 -0.72 -18.00
CA SER A 134 -9.27 -0.67 -17.88
C SER A 134 -8.65 -2.05 -17.68
N ALA A 135 -7.37 -2.18 -18.07
CA ALA A 135 -6.58 -3.38 -17.80
C ALA A 135 -6.57 -3.68 -16.30
N LYS A 136 -6.89 -4.92 -15.92
CA LYS A 136 -6.95 -5.32 -14.52
C LYS A 136 -5.56 -5.76 -14.03
N PRO A 137 -5.17 -5.42 -12.78
CA PRO A 137 -3.98 -5.99 -12.17
C PRO A 137 -4.04 -7.52 -12.14
N PRO A 138 -2.90 -8.22 -12.28
CA PRO A 138 -2.87 -9.69 -12.24
C PRO A 138 -3.41 -10.25 -10.92
N ASN A 139 -3.21 -9.51 -9.81
CA ASN A 139 -3.67 -9.90 -8.47
C ASN A 139 -4.90 -9.11 -7.99
N ILE A 140 -5.77 -8.65 -8.91
CA ILE A 140 -6.92 -7.77 -8.59
C ILE A 140 -7.85 -8.31 -7.48
N ASP A 141 -8.04 -9.63 -7.43
CA ASP A 141 -8.94 -10.29 -6.48
C ASP A 141 -8.30 -10.51 -5.10
N THR A 142 -7.01 -10.25 -4.96
CA THR A 142 -6.31 -10.41 -3.68
C THR A 142 -6.61 -9.21 -2.78
N PRO A 143 -7.28 -9.39 -1.64
CA PRO A 143 -7.61 -8.28 -0.76
C PRO A 143 -6.33 -7.71 -0.12
N TYR A 144 -6.37 -6.41 0.23
CA TYR A 144 -5.23 -5.68 0.80
C TYR A 144 -4.57 -6.45 1.97
N LYS A 145 -5.38 -7.00 2.87
CA LYS A 145 -4.91 -7.74 4.05
C LYS A 145 -4.14 -9.02 3.71
N GLU A 146 -4.45 -9.68 2.60
CA GLU A 146 -3.73 -10.88 2.16
C GLU A 146 -2.40 -10.49 1.48
N LEU A 147 -2.37 -9.41 0.70
CA LEU A 147 -1.12 -8.87 0.13
C LEU A 147 -0.11 -8.53 1.23
N LEU A 148 -0.56 -7.94 2.34
CA LEU A 148 0.31 -7.58 3.46
C LEU A 148 0.98 -8.77 4.16
N LYS A 149 0.43 -9.99 4.04
CA LYS A 149 1.04 -11.20 4.62
C LYS A 149 2.25 -11.69 3.82
N GLN A 150 2.37 -11.29 2.56
CA GLN A 150 3.46 -11.72 1.68
C GLN A 150 4.73 -10.89 1.90
N LEU A 151 5.86 -11.32 1.34
CA LEU A 151 7.13 -10.58 1.36
C LEU A 151 7.33 -9.88 0.03
N THR A 152 7.78 -8.62 0.06
CA THR A 152 8.13 -7.85 -1.15
C THR A 152 9.64 -7.84 -1.36
N SER A 153 10.09 -7.99 -2.60
CA SER A 153 11.49 -7.79 -2.99
C SER A 153 11.91 -6.31 -2.95
N GLN A 154 10.94 -5.39 -2.90
CA GLN A 154 11.17 -3.94 -2.99
C GLN A 154 11.36 -3.26 -1.63
N GLN A 155 11.49 -4.03 -0.55
CA GLN A 155 11.58 -3.52 0.82
C GLN A 155 12.64 -2.44 0.99
N HIS A 156 13.84 -2.63 0.43
CA HIS A 156 14.93 -1.68 0.59
C HIS A 156 14.63 -0.33 -0.09
N ALA A 157 14.15 -0.35 -1.34
CA ALA A 157 13.82 0.85 -2.09
C ALA A 157 12.67 1.64 -1.43
N ILE A 158 11.66 0.93 -0.91
CA ILE A 158 10.55 1.54 -0.17
C ILE A 158 11.06 2.22 1.10
N LEU A 159 11.91 1.55 1.90
CA LEU A 159 12.42 2.10 3.16
C LEU A 159 13.26 3.37 2.99
N ILE A 160 14.05 3.45 1.90
CA ILE A 160 14.82 4.67 1.57
C ILE A 160 13.87 5.83 1.32
N ASP A 161 12.82 5.60 0.53
CA ASP A 161 11.89 6.66 0.15
C ASP A 161 10.97 7.11 1.27
N LEU A 162 10.65 6.20 2.20
CA LEU A 162 9.88 6.51 3.40
C LEU A 162 10.49 7.67 4.20
N GLY A 163 11.80 7.64 4.43
CA GLY A 163 12.48 8.65 5.24
C GLY A 163 12.52 10.05 4.61
N ARG A 164 12.33 10.15 3.30
CA ARG A 164 12.31 11.43 2.56
C ARG A 164 10.91 11.85 2.11
N THR A 165 9.87 11.06 2.38
CA THR A 165 8.50 11.38 1.99
C THR A 165 7.84 12.21 3.10
N PHE A 166 7.65 13.50 2.84
CA PHE A 166 7.08 14.47 3.79
C PHE A 166 7.72 14.43 5.20
N PRO A 167 9.06 14.48 5.32
CA PRO A 167 9.76 14.23 6.59
C PRO A 167 9.41 15.26 7.67
N THR A 168 8.99 16.47 7.27
CA THR A 168 8.59 17.56 8.18
C THR A 168 7.13 17.49 8.59
N HIS A 169 6.31 16.68 7.92
CA HIS A 169 4.89 16.57 8.21
C HIS A 169 4.66 15.74 9.49
N PRO A 170 3.85 16.20 10.47
CA PRO A 170 3.70 15.52 11.76
C PRO A 170 3.34 14.03 11.68
N TYR A 171 2.58 13.63 10.67
CA TYR A 171 2.16 12.23 10.47
C TYR A 171 3.30 11.31 10.05
N PHE A 172 4.29 11.85 9.35
CA PHE A 172 5.40 11.09 8.76
C PHE A 172 6.75 11.38 9.42
N SER A 173 6.83 12.35 10.34
CA SER A 173 8.08 12.78 10.97
C SER A 173 8.67 11.71 11.90
N ALA A 174 7.83 10.91 12.55
CA ALA A 174 8.29 9.82 13.40
C ALA A 174 8.84 8.66 12.55
N GLN A 175 10.14 8.38 12.69
CA GLN A 175 10.80 7.28 12.01
C GLN A 175 10.15 5.95 12.39
N LEU A 176 9.66 5.21 11.39
CA LEU A 176 8.88 3.99 11.57
C LEU A 176 7.69 4.15 12.54
N GLY A 177 7.16 5.37 12.67
CA GLY A 177 5.92 5.64 13.37
C GLY A 177 4.70 5.18 12.56
N ALA A 178 3.50 5.37 13.13
CA ALA A 178 2.25 4.89 12.52
C ALA A 178 2.08 5.34 11.06
N GLY A 179 2.37 6.61 10.74
CA GLY A 179 2.23 7.11 9.36
C GLY A 179 3.22 6.50 8.38
N GLN A 180 4.50 6.39 8.75
CA GLN A 180 5.50 5.73 7.90
C GLN A 180 5.17 4.24 7.72
N LEU A 181 4.73 3.54 8.76
CA LEU A 181 4.35 2.12 8.66
C LEU A 181 3.12 1.91 7.78
N SER A 182 2.10 2.75 7.89
CA SER A 182 0.95 2.72 6.98
C SER A 182 1.36 2.99 5.53
N LEU A 183 2.29 3.93 5.30
CA LEU A 183 2.83 4.20 3.97
C LEU A 183 3.64 3.02 3.42
N TYR A 184 4.47 2.39 4.26
CA TYR A 184 5.20 1.17 3.92
C TYR A 184 4.25 0.07 3.49
N ASN A 185 3.20 -0.19 4.27
CA ASN A 185 2.20 -1.21 3.96
C ASN A 185 1.52 -0.95 2.62
N LEU A 186 1.14 0.31 2.34
CA LEU A 186 0.54 0.73 1.08
C LEU A 186 1.42 0.38 -0.11
N LEU A 187 2.69 0.80 -0.05
CA LEU A 187 3.67 0.62 -1.12
C LEU A 187 4.07 -0.84 -1.28
N LYS A 188 4.22 -1.56 -0.17
CA LYS A 188 4.44 -3.01 -0.14
C LYS A 188 3.30 -3.73 -0.87
N ALA A 189 2.05 -3.48 -0.47
CA ALA A 189 0.89 -4.11 -1.09
C ALA A 189 0.79 -3.77 -2.58
N TYR A 190 1.04 -2.50 -2.97
CA TYR A 190 1.06 -2.11 -4.38
C TYR A 190 2.14 -2.87 -5.17
N SER A 191 3.36 -2.99 -4.63
CA SER A 191 4.46 -3.70 -5.29
C SER A 191 4.18 -5.18 -5.55
N LEU A 192 3.31 -5.79 -4.73
CA LEU A 192 2.86 -7.17 -4.88
C LEU A 192 1.65 -7.29 -5.82
N LEU A 193 0.83 -6.25 -5.88
CA LEU A 193 -0.31 -6.16 -6.79
C LEU A 193 0.15 -6.01 -8.25
N ASP A 194 1.14 -5.14 -8.48
CA ASP A 194 1.69 -4.80 -9.79
C ASP A 194 3.19 -5.16 -9.86
N PRO A 195 3.55 -6.43 -10.11
CA PRO A 195 4.96 -6.86 -10.12
C PRO A 195 5.74 -6.33 -11.34
N GLU A 196 5.08 -5.85 -12.40
CA GLU A 196 5.75 -5.22 -13.56
C GLU A 196 6.37 -3.88 -13.16
N VAL A 197 5.62 -3.06 -12.41
CA VAL A 197 6.14 -1.81 -11.84
C VAL A 197 6.93 -2.08 -10.56
N GLY A 198 6.42 -2.96 -9.69
CA GLY A 198 6.92 -3.18 -8.35
C GLY A 198 6.86 -1.90 -7.52
N TYR A 199 8.03 -1.31 -7.27
CA TYR A 199 8.15 -0.01 -6.64
C TYR A 199 9.04 0.88 -7.50
N CYS A 200 8.50 2.04 -7.88
CA CYS A 200 9.24 3.06 -8.60
C CYS A 200 9.50 4.27 -7.71
N GLN A 201 10.69 4.85 -7.84
CA GLN A 201 11.12 5.99 -7.07
C GLN A 201 10.15 7.17 -7.21
N GLY A 202 9.73 7.75 -6.08
CA GLY A 202 8.78 8.87 -6.05
C GLY A 202 7.31 8.48 -5.86
N LEU A 203 6.95 7.21 -6.10
CA LEU A 203 5.59 6.70 -5.90
C LEU A 203 5.12 6.85 -4.43
N SER A 204 6.07 6.85 -3.48
CA SER A 204 5.80 7.10 -2.06
C SER A 204 5.11 8.43 -1.81
N PHE A 205 5.39 9.48 -2.58
CA PHE A 205 4.74 10.77 -2.42
C PHE A 205 3.27 10.72 -2.84
N VAL A 206 2.97 10.06 -3.96
CA VAL A 206 1.58 9.87 -4.42
C VAL A 206 0.78 9.09 -3.38
N ALA A 207 1.34 7.96 -2.91
CA ALA A 207 0.78 7.16 -1.83
C ALA A 207 0.60 7.97 -0.53
N GLY A 208 1.58 8.81 -0.18
CA GLY A 208 1.56 9.66 1.00
C GLY A 208 0.44 10.68 0.96
N VAL A 209 0.24 11.38 -0.17
CA VAL A 209 -0.87 12.33 -0.36
C VAL A 209 -2.22 11.64 -0.16
N LEU A 210 -2.42 10.44 -0.73
CA LEU A 210 -3.65 9.67 -0.53
C LEU A 210 -3.85 9.31 0.94
N LEU A 211 -2.79 8.84 1.61
CA LEU A 211 -2.85 8.40 3.00
C LEU A 211 -3.13 9.55 3.99
N LEU A 212 -2.77 10.79 3.66
CA LEU A 212 -3.14 11.98 4.45
C LEU A 212 -4.66 12.25 4.39
N HIS A 213 -5.35 11.84 3.33
CA HIS A 213 -6.78 12.15 3.15
C HIS A 213 -7.71 10.97 3.40
N LEU A 214 -7.17 9.76 3.46
CA LEU A 214 -7.93 8.51 3.52
C LEU A 214 -7.41 7.60 4.64
N CYS A 215 -8.23 6.61 5.01
CA CYS A 215 -7.72 5.48 5.79
C CYS A 215 -6.80 4.62 4.91
N GLU A 216 -5.96 3.79 5.53
CA GLU A 216 -4.92 3.04 4.82
C GLU A 216 -5.47 2.14 3.70
N GLU A 217 -6.54 1.39 3.99
CA GLU A 217 -7.16 0.50 3.01
C GLU A 217 -7.82 1.29 1.87
N ASP A 218 -8.48 2.41 2.16
CA ASP A 218 -9.06 3.27 1.12
C ASP A 218 -7.98 3.93 0.25
N ALA A 219 -6.88 4.38 0.86
CA ALA A 219 -5.74 4.93 0.12
C ALA A 219 -5.16 3.90 -0.85
N PHE A 220 -5.17 2.61 -0.49
CA PHE A 220 -4.67 1.53 -1.36
C PHE A 220 -5.58 1.35 -2.57
N HIS A 221 -6.90 1.33 -2.35
CA HIS A 221 -7.87 1.24 -3.43
C HIS A 221 -7.80 2.44 -4.38
N MET A 222 -7.61 3.64 -3.83
CA MET A 222 -7.45 4.86 -4.63
C MET A 222 -6.11 4.90 -5.37
N LEU A 223 -5.03 4.38 -4.79
CA LEU A 223 -3.74 4.22 -5.46
C LEU A 223 -3.88 3.24 -6.64
N ARG A 224 -4.53 2.10 -6.43
CA ARG A 224 -4.82 1.14 -7.50
C ARG A 224 -5.61 1.81 -8.62
N PHE A 225 -6.65 2.57 -8.28
CA PHE A 225 -7.48 3.29 -9.25
C PHE A 225 -6.65 4.29 -10.08
N LEU A 226 -5.83 5.12 -9.43
CA LEU A 226 -4.94 6.06 -10.13
C LEU A 226 -3.98 5.33 -11.08
N MET A 227 -3.42 4.21 -10.63
CA MET A 227 -2.40 3.50 -11.38
C MET A 227 -2.97 2.73 -12.58
N TYR A 228 -4.09 2.03 -12.42
CA TYR A 228 -4.68 1.20 -13.47
C TYR A 228 -5.81 1.89 -14.24
N ASP A 229 -6.82 2.41 -13.54
CA ASP A 229 -8.02 2.96 -14.18
C ASP A 229 -7.74 4.30 -14.87
N MET A 230 -6.88 5.13 -14.26
CA MET A 230 -6.40 6.39 -14.84
C MET A 230 -5.06 6.24 -15.57
N GLY A 231 -4.48 5.04 -15.59
CA GLY A 231 -3.29 4.73 -16.38
C GLY A 231 -1.98 5.34 -15.89
N LEU A 232 -1.92 5.90 -14.67
CA LEU A 232 -0.70 6.53 -14.15
C LEU A 232 0.46 5.53 -14.00
N ARG A 233 0.22 4.22 -13.93
CA ARG A 233 1.30 3.21 -13.85
C ARG A 233 2.27 3.26 -15.02
N LYS A 234 1.81 3.71 -16.19
CA LYS A 234 2.57 3.70 -17.45
C LYS A 234 3.92 4.42 -17.33
N GLN A 235 3.97 5.55 -16.64
CA GLN A 235 5.20 6.34 -16.42
C GLN A 235 6.14 5.74 -15.36
N TYR A 236 5.67 4.81 -14.52
CA TYR A 236 6.46 4.18 -13.47
C TYR A 236 7.07 2.84 -13.90
N ARG A 237 6.82 2.39 -15.14
CA ARG A 237 7.41 1.15 -15.65
C ARG A 237 8.94 1.26 -15.71
N PRO A 238 9.68 0.16 -15.48
CA PRO A 238 11.14 0.20 -15.41
C PRO A 238 11.84 0.71 -16.69
N ASP A 239 11.20 0.55 -17.85
CA ASP A 239 11.74 1.00 -19.15
C ASP A 239 11.76 2.53 -19.31
N MET A 240 11.02 3.25 -18.47
CA MET A 240 10.87 4.72 -18.48
C MET A 240 10.44 5.30 -19.84
N ILE A 241 9.95 4.49 -20.78
CA ILE A 241 9.64 4.92 -22.15
C ILE A 241 8.51 5.95 -22.13
N ILE A 242 7.48 5.71 -21.34
CA ILE A 242 6.35 6.64 -21.22
C ILE A 242 6.80 7.95 -20.58
N LEU A 243 7.69 7.89 -19.59
CA LEU A 243 8.25 9.11 -19.00
C LEU A 243 9.07 9.90 -20.03
N GLN A 244 9.83 9.25 -20.90
CA GLN A 244 10.56 9.90 -22.00
C GLN A 244 9.62 10.55 -23.01
N ILE A 245 8.54 9.88 -23.41
CA ILE A 245 7.47 10.45 -24.24
C ILE A 245 6.89 11.68 -23.56
N GLN A 246 6.60 11.62 -22.26
CA GLN A 246 6.10 12.77 -21.51
C GLN A 246 7.09 13.94 -21.47
N MET A 247 8.40 13.67 -21.33
CA MET A 247 9.42 14.74 -21.43
C MET A 247 9.40 15.39 -22.81
N TYR A 248 9.25 14.61 -23.87
CA TYR A 248 9.13 15.12 -25.24
C TYR A 248 7.85 15.94 -25.43
N GLN A 249 6.70 15.43 -25.00
CA GLN A 249 5.41 16.14 -25.05
C GLN A 249 5.46 17.48 -24.33
N LEU A 250 6.10 17.54 -23.14
CA LEU A 250 6.29 18.81 -22.42
C LEU A 250 7.19 19.77 -23.21
N SER A 251 8.26 19.27 -23.83
CA SER A 251 9.13 20.07 -24.71
C SER A 251 8.35 20.67 -25.89
N ARG A 252 7.52 19.87 -26.57
CA ARG A 252 6.66 20.32 -27.68
C ARG A 252 5.58 21.30 -27.23
N LEU A 253 4.98 21.09 -26.05
CA LEU A 253 4.07 22.07 -25.46
C LEU A 253 4.75 23.42 -25.22
N LEU A 254 5.99 23.42 -24.70
CA LEU A 254 6.75 24.67 -24.52
C LEU A 254 7.04 25.34 -25.86
N HIS A 255 7.41 24.56 -26.89
CA HIS A 255 7.64 25.07 -28.24
C HIS A 255 6.39 25.76 -28.81
N ASP A 256 5.21 25.19 -28.61
CA ASP A 256 3.96 25.68 -29.22
C ASP A 256 3.33 26.83 -28.43
N TYR A 257 3.37 26.79 -27.09
CA TYR A 257 2.71 27.79 -26.23
C TYR A 257 3.66 28.88 -25.71
N HIS A 258 4.95 28.56 -25.55
CA HIS A 258 5.95 29.46 -24.94
C HIS A 258 7.27 29.45 -25.74
N ARG A 259 7.19 29.72 -27.05
CA ARG A 259 8.32 29.63 -27.99
C ARG A 259 9.62 30.27 -27.50
N GLU A 260 9.56 31.49 -26.97
CA GLU A 260 10.76 32.17 -26.45
C GLU A 260 11.42 31.42 -25.29
N LEU A 261 10.62 30.84 -24.38
CA LEU A 261 11.15 30.03 -23.29
C LEU A 261 11.76 28.73 -23.83
N TYR A 262 11.09 28.07 -24.77
CA TYR A 262 11.62 26.88 -25.43
C TYR A 262 12.98 27.15 -26.08
N THR A 263 13.08 28.20 -26.89
CA THR A 263 14.34 28.54 -27.59
C THR A 263 15.45 28.88 -26.60
N HIS A 264 15.14 29.56 -25.49
CA HIS A 264 16.11 29.83 -24.43
C HIS A 264 16.61 28.53 -23.78
N LEU A 265 15.71 27.62 -23.42
CA LEU A 265 16.08 26.32 -22.85
C LEU A 265 16.89 25.48 -23.85
N GLU A 266 16.50 25.46 -25.13
CA GLU A 266 17.21 24.76 -26.21
C GLU A 266 18.62 25.32 -26.44
N GLN A 267 18.80 26.64 -26.39
CA GLN A 267 20.11 27.29 -26.52
C GLN A 267 21.11 26.81 -25.45
N TYR A 268 20.63 26.48 -24.26
CA TYR A 268 21.45 25.94 -23.17
C TYR A 268 21.35 24.42 -23.02
N GLU A 269 20.78 23.71 -24.00
CA GLU A 269 20.60 22.25 -24.03
C GLU A 269 19.81 21.70 -22.81
N ILE A 270 18.84 22.48 -22.31
CA ILE A 270 18.04 22.13 -21.13
C ILE A 270 16.77 21.40 -21.54
N GLY A 271 16.85 20.07 -21.63
CA GLY A 271 15.69 19.21 -21.82
C GLY A 271 14.81 19.07 -20.56
N PRO A 272 13.50 18.80 -20.69
CA PRO A 272 12.61 18.57 -19.54
C PRO A 272 13.05 17.46 -18.58
N SER A 273 13.80 16.47 -19.06
CA SER A 273 14.35 15.39 -18.22
C SER A 273 15.23 15.91 -17.08
N LEU A 274 15.85 17.09 -17.22
CA LEU A 274 16.71 17.67 -16.19
C LEU A 274 15.95 18.23 -14.99
N TYR A 275 14.68 18.62 -15.15
CA TYR A 275 13.92 19.30 -14.09
C TYR A 275 12.51 18.73 -13.84
N ALA A 276 11.85 18.16 -14.84
CA ALA A 276 10.44 17.77 -14.78
C ALA A 276 10.21 16.33 -14.31
N ALA A 277 11.20 15.43 -14.37
CA ALA A 277 11.02 14.05 -13.93
C ALA A 277 10.41 13.93 -12.51
N PRO A 278 10.86 14.72 -11.49
CA PRO A 278 10.20 14.73 -10.19
C PRO A 278 8.75 15.21 -10.22
N TRP A 279 8.39 16.13 -11.11
CA TRP A 279 7.02 16.64 -11.23
C TRP A 279 6.05 15.53 -11.66
N PHE A 280 6.46 14.73 -12.65
CA PHE A 280 5.66 13.60 -13.12
C PHE A 280 5.65 12.44 -12.13
N LEU A 281 6.81 12.01 -11.64
CA LEU A 281 6.95 10.83 -10.76
C LEU A 281 6.46 11.06 -9.33
N THR A 282 6.20 12.31 -8.94
CA THR A 282 5.65 12.61 -7.59
C THR A 282 4.36 13.41 -7.66
N ALA A 283 3.83 13.69 -8.86
CA ALA A 283 2.71 14.62 -9.06
C ALA A 283 2.93 15.93 -8.27
N PHE A 284 4.12 16.53 -8.43
CA PHE A 284 4.61 17.74 -7.73
C PHE A 284 4.84 17.63 -6.22
N ALA A 285 4.44 16.53 -5.58
CA ALA A 285 4.41 16.40 -4.13
C ALA A 285 5.78 16.46 -3.43
N SER A 286 6.88 16.20 -4.15
CA SER A 286 8.22 16.23 -3.56
C SER A 286 8.79 17.62 -3.32
N HIS A 287 8.36 18.63 -4.08
CA HIS A 287 8.96 19.98 -4.05
C HIS A 287 7.94 21.09 -3.79
N PHE A 288 6.65 20.85 -4.00
CA PHE A 288 5.62 21.88 -3.86
C PHE A 288 4.84 21.75 -2.55
N PRO A 289 4.29 22.86 -2.01
CA PRO A 289 3.50 22.83 -0.78
C PRO A 289 2.27 21.92 -0.86
N LEU A 290 1.98 21.21 0.23
CA LEU A 290 0.91 20.20 0.29
C LEU A 290 -0.48 20.74 -0.09
N GLY A 291 -0.80 21.99 0.25
CA GLY A 291 -2.06 22.63 -0.17
C GLY A 291 -2.21 22.74 -1.68
N PHE A 292 -1.13 23.07 -2.39
CA PHE A 292 -1.09 23.11 -3.85
C PHE A 292 -1.19 21.72 -4.46
N VAL A 293 -0.41 20.78 -3.92
CA VAL A 293 -0.44 19.38 -4.35
C VAL A 293 -1.84 18.78 -4.18
N ALA A 294 -2.53 19.07 -3.08
CA ALA A 294 -3.89 18.60 -2.86
C ALA A 294 -4.87 19.11 -3.94
N ARG A 295 -4.73 20.37 -4.38
CA ARG A 295 -5.53 20.92 -5.50
C ARG A 295 -5.15 20.30 -6.84
N VAL A 296 -3.88 19.99 -7.07
CA VAL A 296 -3.46 19.22 -8.24
C VAL A 296 -4.12 17.84 -8.25
N PHE A 297 -4.21 17.17 -7.09
CA PHE A 297 -4.89 15.87 -6.98
C PHE A 297 -6.41 15.98 -7.19
N ASP A 298 -7.06 17.04 -6.71
CA ASP A 298 -8.48 17.29 -7.01
C ASP A 298 -8.74 17.31 -8.52
N MET A 299 -7.88 18.02 -9.27
CA MET A 299 -7.97 18.07 -10.74
C MET A 299 -7.53 16.76 -11.39
N LEU A 300 -6.52 16.08 -10.85
CA LEU A 300 -6.05 14.78 -11.33
C LEU A 300 -7.22 13.80 -11.34
N PHE A 301 -7.93 13.64 -10.22
CA PHE A 301 -9.08 12.73 -10.12
C PHE A 301 -10.28 13.12 -11.00
N LEU A 302 -10.39 14.39 -11.39
CA LEU A 302 -11.46 14.88 -12.24
C LEU A 302 -11.13 14.75 -13.74
N GLN A 303 -9.94 15.15 -14.15
CA GLN A 303 -9.55 15.35 -15.56
C GLN A 303 -8.51 14.34 -16.07
N GLY A 304 -7.88 13.55 -15.20
CA GLY A 304 -6.86 12.57 -15.58
C GLY A 304 -5.41 13.05 -15.44
N SER A 305 -4.46 12.18 -15.83
CA SER A 305 -3.01 12.42 -15.68
C SER A 305 -2.47 13.59 -16.52
N GLU A 306 -3.21 14.04 -17.52
CA GLU A 306 -2.85 15.20 -18.36
C GLU A 306 -2.73 16.50 -17.56
N VAL A 307 -3.38 16.58 -16.39
CA VAL A 307 -3.25 17.69 -15.45
C VAL A 307 -1.79 17.96 -15.09
N ILE A 308 -0.94 16.94 -15.04
CA ILE A 308 0.49 17.11 -14.75
C ILE A 308 1.16 18.00 -15.81
N PHE A 309 0.81 17.82 -17.09
CA PHE A 309 1.29 18.69 -18.17
C PHE A 309 0.75 20.11 -18.06
N LYS A 310 -0.55 20.25 -17.78
CA LYS A 310 -1.20 21.56 -17.62
C LYS A 310 -0.51 22.38 -16.52
N VAL A 311 -0.25 21.75 -15.37
CA VAL A 311 0.45 22.37 -14.25
C VAL A 311 1.89 22.72 -14.61
N ALA A 312 2.64 21.80 -15.22
CA ALA A 312 4.02 22.05 -15.64
C ALA A 312 4.10 23.22 -16.63
N LEU A 313 3.22 23.26 -17.62
CA LEU A 313 3.16 24.32 -18.62
C LEU A 313 2.79 25.67 -18.00
N SER A 314 1.77 25.72 -17.13
CA SER A 314 1.37 26.94 -16.43
C SER A 314 2.47 27.47 -15.50
N LEU A 315 3.16 26.59 -14.77
CA LEU A 315 4.27 26.97 -13.90
C LEU A 315 5.45 27.55 -14.70
N LEU A 316 5.86 26.89 -15.78
CA LEU A 316 6.94 27.38 -16.64
C LEU A 316 6.55 28.69 -17.35
N GLY A 317 5.33 28.77 -17.85
CA GLY A 317 4.79 29.98 -18.48
C GLY A 317 4.74 31.18 -17.53
N SER A 318 4.27 30.98 -16.30
CA SER A 318 4.19 32.05 -15.29
C SER A 318 5.58 32.54 -14.83
N HIS A 319 6.60 31.67 -14.83
CA HIS A 319 7.97 32.02 -14.43
C HIS A 319 8.89 32.37 -15.61
N LYS A 320 8.38 32.31 -16.84
CA LYS A 320 9.14 32.62 -18.06
C LYS A 320 9.99 33.90 -17.94
N PRO A 321 9.46 35.07 -17.50
CA PRO A 321 10.26 36.29 -17.45
C PRO A 321 11.44 36.23 -16.47
N LEU A 322 11.38 35.35 -15.47
CA LEU A 322 12.45 35.13 -14.50
C LEU A 322 13.48 34.13 -15.03
N ILE A 323 13.01 33.04 -15.64
CA ILE A 323 13.89 32.02 -16.25
C ILE A 323 14.78 32.64 -17.34
N LEU A 324 14.22 33.54 -18.17
CA LEU A 324 14.97 34.22 -19.24
C LEU A 324 16.10 35.13 -18.74
N GLN A 325 16.16 35.47 -17.45
CA GLN A 325 17.24 36.28 -16.86
C GLN A 325 18.49 35.46 -16.54
N HIS A 326 18.38 34.13 -16.58
CA HIS A 326 19.48 33.22 -16.29
C HIS A 326 20.16 32.80 -17.60
N GLU A 327 21.49 32.93 -17.66
CA GLU A 327 22.28 32.78 -18.90
C GLU A 327 23.19 31.54 -18.91
N ASN A 328 22.97 30.56 -18.03
CA ASN A 328 23.71 29.30 -18.03
C ASN A 328 22.87 28.13 -17.50
N LEU A 329 23.25 26.92 -17.89
CA LEU A 329 22.54 25.68 -17.56
C LEU A 329 22.32 25.51 -16.06
N GLU A 330 23.35 25.68 -15.24
CA GLU A 330 23.29 25.46 -13.80
C GLU A 330 22.29 26.40 -13.12
N SER A 331 22.37 27.70 -13.40
CA SER A 331 21.49 28.70 -12.80
C SER A 331 20.03 28.57 -13.23
N ILE A 332 19.78 28.19 -14.50
CA ILE A 332 18.42 27.94 -15.00
C ILE A 332 17.82 26.71 -14.30
N VAL A 333 18.56 25.59 -14.28
CA VAL A 333 18.09 24.34 -13.67
C VAL A 333 17.89 24.52 -12.16
N GLU A 334 18.80 25.22 -11.49
CA GLU A 334 18.68 25.56 -10.07
C GLU A 334 17.44 26.41 -9.81
N PHE A 335 17.22 27.48 -10.60
CA PHE A 335 16.02 28.30 -10.48
C PHE A 335 14.73 27.47 -10.59
N ILE A 336 14.63 26.60 -11.60
CA ILE A 336 13.45 25.75 -11.82
C ILE A 336 13.26 24.73 -10.70
N LYS A 337 14.34 24.19 -10.13
CA LYS A 337 14.28 23.16 -9.09
C LYS A 337 14.04 23.70 -7.68
N THR A 338 14.63 24.83 -7.34
CA THR A 338 14.67 25.31 -5.95
C THR A 338 13.92 26.61 -5.73
N THR A 339 13.89 27.51 -6.71
CA THR A 339 13.22 28.81 -6.57
C THR A 339 11.76 28.75 -7.01
N LEU A 340 11.49 28.15 -8.17
CA LEU A 340 10.14 28.04 -8.75
C LEU A 340 9.12 27.36 -7.82
N PRO A 341 9.44 26.30 -7.05
CA PRO A 341 8.47 25.71 -6.14
C PRO A 341 8.02 26.61 -4.99
N ASN A 342 8.77 27.67 -4.68
CA ASN A 342 8.45 28.66 -3.63
C ASN A 342 7.42 29.69 -4.12
N LEU A 343 6.28 29.21 -4.57
CA LEU A 343 5.18 30.02 -5.08
C LEU A 343 4.54 30.81 -3.93
N GLY A 344 4.09 32.04 -4.21
CA GLY A 344 3.16 32.73 -3.32
C GLY A 344 1.73 32.19 -3.46
N LEU A 345 0.87 32.38 -2.44
CA LEU A 345 -0.53 31.91 -2.47
C LEU A 345 -1.30 32.39 -3.72
N VAL A 346 -1.14 33.66 -4.08
CA VAL A 346 -1.78 34.26 -5.27
C VAL A 346 -1.29 33.61 -6.57
N GLN A 347 -0.01 33.22 -6.65
CA GLN A 347 0.52 32.53 -7.82
C GLN A 347 -0.05 31.11 -7.91
N MET A 348 -0.09 30.39 -6.79
CA MET A 348 -0.70 29.07 -6.74
C MET A 348 -2.16 29.08 -7.19
N GLU A 349 -2.96 30.03 -6.68
CA GLU A 349 -4.37 30.16 -7.06
C GLU A 349 -4.55 30.47 -8.55
N LYS A 350 -3.73 31.39 -9.10
CA LYS A 350 -3.71 31.67 -10.55
C LYS A 350 -3.34 30.44 -11.37
N THR A 351 -2.34 29.67 -10.95
CA THR A 351 -1.94 28.42 -11.62
C THR A 351 -3.09 27.42 -11.64
N ILE A 352 -3.76 27.19 -10.50
CA ILE A 352 -4.90 26.25 -10.42
C ILE A 352 -6.04 26.68 -11.35
N ASN A 353 -6.39 27.98 -11.36
CA ASN A 353 -7.45 28.49 -12.23
C ASN A 353 -7.11 28.34 -13.72
N GLN A 354 -5.88 28.68 -14.11
CA GLN A 354 -5.41 28.48 -15.49
C GLN A 354 -5.42 27.01 -15.90
N VAL A 355 -4.98 26.11 -15.02
CA VAL A 355 -4.97 24.67 -15.27
C VAL A 355 -6.38 24.11 -15.45
N SER A 356 -7.34 24.61 -14.68
CA SER A 356 -8.74 24.17 -14.75
C SER A 356 -9.37 24.45 -16.12
N GLU A 357 -9.01 25.55 -16.76
CA GLU A 357 -9.58 25.99 -18.05
C GLU A 357 -8.75 25.50 -19.26
N MET A 358 -7.55 24.99 -19.03
CA MET A 358 -6.62 24.61 -20.10
C MET A 358 -7.05 23.29 -20.77
N ASP A 359 -7.13 23.30 -22.11
CA ASP A 359 -7.34 22.10 -22.94
C ASP A 359 -6.12 21.86 -23.85
N ILE A 360 -5.44 20.74 -23.62
CA ILE A 360 -4.23 20.33 -24.36
C ILE A 360 -4.31 18.85 -24.81
N SER A 361 -5.46 18.20 -24.65
CA SER A 361 -5.58 16.74 -24.85
C SER A 361 -5.26 16.33 -26.29
N LYS A 362 -5.73 17.11 -27.27
CA LYS A 362 -5.47 16.85 -28.70
C LYS A 362 -3.99 17.01 -29.05
N GLN A 363 -3.33 18.01 -28.48
CA GLN A 363 -1.92 18.29 -28.70
C GLN A 363 -1.06 17.18 -28.10
N LEU A 364 -1.36 16.74 -26.88
CA LEU A 364 -0.66 15.61 -26.25
C LEU A 364 -0.74 14.34 -27.10
N GLN A 365 -1.93 14.00 -27.62
CA GLN A 365 -2.10 12.86 -28.52
C GLN A 365 -1.29 13.03 -29.82
N ALA A 366 -1.30 14.23 -30.43
CA ALA A 366 -0.52 14.50 -31.62
C ALA A 366 0.99 14.33 -31.38
N TYR A 367 1.50 14.82 -30.26
CA TYR A 367 2.92 14.70 -29.91
C TYR A 367 3.34 13.28 -29.54
N GLU A 368 2.43 12.47 -28.97
CA GLU A 368 2.69 11.05 -28.75
C GLU A 368 2.90 10.32 -30.07
N VAL A 369 2.03 10.57 -31.06
CA VAL A 369 2.17 10.04 -32.42
C VAL A 369 3.44 10.57 -33.09
N GLU A 370 3.72 11.87 -32.98
CA GLU A 370 4.95 12.51 -33.49
C GLU A 370 6.20 11.83 -32.95
N TYR A 371 6.24 11.54 -31.64
CA TYR A 371 7.38 10.85 -31.01
C TYR A 371 7.58 9.43 -31.57
N HIS A 372 6.50 8.66 -31.73
CA HIS A 372 6.59 7.31 -32.29
C HIS A 372 7.07 7.32 -33.75
N VAL A 373 6.56 8.23 -34.58
CA VAL A 373 7.04 8.41 -35.96
C VAL A 373 8.51 8.81 -35.98
N PHE A 374 8.92 9.76 -35.14
CA PHE A 374 10.32 10.18 -35.03
C PHE A 374 11.24 9.03 -34.60
N GLN A 375 10.79 8.21 -33.66
CA GLN A 375 11.54 7.04 -33.20
C GLN A 375 11.69 6.00 -34.32
N ASP A 376 10.64 5.75 -35.10
CA ASP A 376 10.67 4.85 -36.27
C ASP A 376 11.58 5.40 -37.38
N GLU A 377 11.52 6.70 -37.69
CA GLU A 377 12.40 7.33 -38.68
C GLU A 377 13.87 7.32 -38.27
N LEU A 378 14.17 7.52 -36.97
CA LEU A 378 15.54 7.39 -36.45
C LEU A 378 16.06 5.96 -36.55
N LEU A 379 15.16 4.97 -36.49
CA LEU A 379 15.49 3.56 -36.73
C LEU A 379 15.67 3.23 -38.22
N ASP A 380 15.00 3.97 -39.13
CA ASP A 380 14.98 3.74 -40.59
C ASP A 380 15.83 4.72 -41.44
N GLY A 381 16.56 5.68 -40.85
CA GLY A 381 17.44 6.62 -41.56
C GLY A 381 18.58 5.95 -42.38
N PRO A 382 19.13 6.61 -43.43
CA PRO A 382 19.94 5.98 -44.47
C PRO A 382 21.30 5.49 -43.95
N SER A 383 21.30 4.26 -43.42
CA SER A 383 22.49 3.49 -43.11
C SER A 383 22.26 2.02 -43.48
N THR A 384 22.31 1.75 -44.78
CA THR A 384 22.44 0.40 -45.35
C THR A 384 23.72 -0.33 -44.88
N LEU A 385 24.51 0.25 -43.98
CA LEU A 385 25.65 -0.35 -43.28
C LEU A 385 25.33 -0.82 -41.84
N SER A 386 24.22 -0.39 -41.20
CA SER A 386 23.89 -0.76 -39.81
C SER A 386 22.79 -1.83 -39.70
N GLN A 387 21.83 -1.86 -40.63
CA GLN A 387 20.73 -2.85 -40.63
C GLN A 387 21.26 -4.28 -40.80
N SER A 388 22.28 -4.47 -41.63
CA SER A 388 22.97 -5.77 -41.79
C SER A 388 23.70 -6.20 -40.52
N GLN A 389 24.31 -5.26 -39.78
CA GLN A 389 24.96 -5.53 -38.50
C GLN A 389 23.95 -5.81 -37.38
N ARG A 390 22.79 -5.13 -37.39
CA ARG A 390 21.73 -5.32 -36.40
C ARG A 390 20.95 -6.61 -36.65
N VAL A 391 20.70 -6.97 -37.91
CA VAL A 391 20.19 -8.29 -38.28
C VAL A 391 21.20 -9.37 -37.87
N ALA A 392 22.50 -9.20 -38.16
CA ALA A 392 23.53 -10.14 -37.72
C ALA A 392 23.65 -10.23 -36.18
N GLN A 393 23.48 -9.12 -35.47
CA GLN A 393 23.49 -9.08 -34.00
C GLN A 393 22.24 -9.75 -33.42
N LEU A 394 21.07 -9.49 -34.01
CA LEU A 394 19.80 -10.13 -33.63
C LEU A 394 19.83 -11.63 -33.93
N GLU A 395 20.42 -12.05 -35.04
CA GLU A 395 20.67 -13.45 -35.38
C GLU A 395 21.64 -14.10 -34.39
N LYS A 396 22.70 -13.39 -33.99
CA LYS A 396 23.65 -13.86 -32.98
C LYS A 396 23.01 -13.99 -31.60
N THR A 397 22.19 -13.02 -31.18
CA THR A 397 21.45 -13.10 -29.92
C THR A 397 20.36 -14.15 -29.97
N ASN A 398 19.66 -14.32 -31.10
CA ASN A 398 18.69 -15.41 -31.28
C ASN A 398 19.39 -16.78 -31.26
N GLY A 399 20.58 -16.89 -31.85
CA GLY A 399 21.40 -18.10 -31.75
C GLY A 399 21.80 -18.41 -30.31
N SER A 400 22.26 -17.40 -29.57
CA SER A 400 22.59 -17.54 -28.15
C SER A 400 21.39 -17.91 -27.29
N LEU A 401 20.23 -17.28 -27.53
CA LEU A 401 18.98 -17.60 -26.83
C LEU A 401 18.46 -18.98 -27.18
N ARG A 402 18.60 -19.43 -28.43
CA ARG A 402 18.28 -20.80 -28.83
C ARG A 402 19.19 -21.80 -28.13
N GLN A 403 20.49 -21.51 -28.01
CA GLN A 403 21.41 -22.36 -27.26
C GLN A 403 21.03 -22.41 -25.77
N GLN A 404 20.77 -21.27 -25.14
CA GLN A 404 20.32 -21.23 -23.74
C GLN A 404 19.00 -21.97 -23.53
N ASN A 405 18.05 -21.86 -24.47
CA ASN A 405 16.81 -22.63 -24.40
C ASN A 405 17.07 -24.14 -24.52
N LEU A 406 18.05 -24.56 -25.33
CA LEU A 406 18.45 -25.95 -25.43
C LEU A 406 19.10 -26.45 -24.13
N ASP A 407 20.01 -25.66 -23.56
CA ASP A 407 20.70 -25.98 -22.31
C ASP A 407 19.68 -26.06 -21.15
N LEU A 408 18.73 -25.13 -21.07
CA LEU A 408 17.64 -25.16 -20.08
C LEU A 408 16.72 -26.36 -20.28
N LEU A 409 16.43 -26.75 -21.53
CA LEU A 409 15.66 -27.97 -21.80
C LEU A 409 16.41 -29.22 -21.33
N GLU A 410 17.74 -29.28 -21.51
CA GLU A 410 18.56 -30.36 -20.96
C GLU A 410 18.56 -30.38 -19.43
N GLU A 411 18.72 -29.22 -18.78
CA GLU A 411 18.63 -29.12 -17.31
C GLU A 411 17.26 -29.59 -16.80
N VAL A 412 16.19 -29.21 -17.48
CA VAL A 412 14.83 -29.67 -17.17
C VAL A 412 14.71 -31.17 -17.36
N GLN A 413 15.29 -31.78 -18.40
CA GLN A 413 15.28 -33.23 -18.57
C GLN A 413 16.07 -33.95 -17.47
N VAL A 414 17.23 -33.42 -17.06
CA VAL A 414 18.02 -33.95 -15.95
C VAL A 414 17.25 -33.86 -14.63
N ALA A 415 16.58 -32.74 -14.37
CA ALA A 415 15.74 -32.56 -13.21
C ALA A 415 14.57 -33.57 -13.20
N HIS A 416 13.90 -33.77 -14.34
CA HIS A 416 12.84 -34.79 -14.46
C HIS A 416 13.35 -36.22 -14.24
N ALA A 417 14.55 -36.55 -14.73
CA ALA A 417 15.16 -37.86 -14.48
C ALA A 417 15.47 -38.04 -12.97
N LYS A 418 15.94 -36.98 -12.31
CA LYS A 418 16.20 -36.99 -10.87
C LYS A 418 14.91 -37.11 -10.05
N ILE A 419 13.84 -36.44 -10.45
CA ILE A 419 12.51 -36.57 -9.83
C ILE A 419 12.03 -38.02 -9.95
N ARG A 420 12.05 -38.61 -11.15
CA ARG A 420 11.68 -40.03 -11.36
C ARG A 420 12.51 -41.00 -10.52
N TRP A 421 13.81 -40.73 -10.39
CA TRP A 421 14.68 -41.53 -9.53
C TRP A 421 14.30 -41.40 -8.05
N LEU A 422 14.00 -40.18 -7.59
CA LEU A 422 13.56 -39.94 -6.22
C LEU A 422 12.20 -40.59 -5.94
N GLU A 423 11.25 -40.50 -6.86
CA GLU A 423 9.94 -41.17 -6.80
C GLU A 423 10.11 -42.67 -6.64
N THR A 424 10.92 -43.31 -7.49
CA THR A 424 11.20 -44.75 -7.40
C THR A 424 11.81 -45.13 -6.03
N ARG A 425 12.66 -44.25 -5.47
CA ARG A 425 13.28 -44.48 -4.17
C ARG A 425 12.28 -44.30 -3.02
N VAL A 426 11.37 -43.34 -3.12
CA VAL A 426 10.26 -43.16 -2.18
C VAL A 426 9.34 -44.38 -2.20
N ASP A 427 8.95 -44.87 -3.38
CA ASP A 427 8.13 -46.08 -3.51
C ASP A 427 8.82 -47.29 -2.86
N GLY A 428 10.13 -47.44 -3.04
CA GLY A 428 10.91 -48.47 -2.37
C GLY A 428 10.89 -48.36 -0.84
N LEU A 429 10.99 -47.14 -0.30
CA LEU A 429 10.91 -46.90 1.14
C LEU A 429 9.51 -47.17 1.68
N VAL A 430 8.46 -46.77 0.96
CA VAL A 430 7.06 -47.04 1.32
C VAL A 430 6.80 -48.55 1.36
N ASN A 431 7.28 -49.31 0.37
CA ASN A 431 7.16 -50.77 0.40
C ASN A 431 7.87 -51.39 1.61
N ARG A 432 9.07 -50.90 1.95
CA ARG A 432 9.80 -51.38 3.12
C ARG A 432 9.11 -51.02 4.42
N GLU A 433 8.48 -49.85 4.50
CA GLU A 433 7.65 -49.45 5.64
C GLU A 433 6.46 -50.40 5.80
N VAL A 434 5.77 -50.74 4.71
CA VAL A 434 4.64 -51.69 4.74
C VAL A 434 5.11 -53.08 5.21
N GLU A 435 6.26 -53.56 4.74
CA GLU A 435 6.86 -54.82 5.21
C GLU A 435 7.10 -54.79 6.72
N LEU A 436 7.79 -53.76 7.21
CA LEU A 436 8.09 -53.59 8.63
C LEU A 436 6.80 -53.46 9.48
N GLN A 437 5.79 -52.74 8.98
CA GLN A 437 4.49 -52.65 9.66
C GLN A 437 3.80 -54.02 9.75
N SER A 438 3.94 -54.88 8.74
CA SER A 438 3.38 -56.24 8.79
C SER A 438 4.13 -57.13 9.79
N GLU A 439 5.47 -57.03 9.84
CA GLU A 439 6.32 -57.74 10.81
C GLU A 439 6.07 -57.27 12.25
N VAL A 440 5.87 -55.97 12.47
CA VAL A 440 5.48 -55.43 13.78
C VAL A 440 4.12 -55.98 14.21
N LYS A 441 3.15 -56.10 13.29
CA LYS A 441 1.84 -56.69 13.61
C LYS A 441 1.96 -58.16 14.00
N THR A 442 2.77 -58.95 13.30
CA THR A 442 2.98 -60.38 13.66
C THR A 442 3.64 -60.51 15.02
N LEU A 443 4.70 -59.72 15.29
CA LEU A 443 5.36 -59.71 16.60
C LEU A 443 4.42 -59.24 17.74
N GLN A 444 3.54 -58.28 17.47
CA GLN A 444 2.51 -57.87 18.43
C GLN A 444 1.53 -59.00 18.72
N GLN A 445 1.11 -59.75 17.70
CA GLN A 445 0.23 -60.90 17.86
C GLN A 445 0.91 -62.00 18.69
N GLU A 446 2.15 -62.37 18.37
CA GLU A 446 2.95 -63.33 19.15
C GLU A 446 3.11 -62.87 20.60
N ARG A 447 3.39 -61.57 20.84
CA ARG A 447 3.45 -61.01 22.20
C ARG A 447 2.13 -61.18 22.93
N THR A 448 0.99 -60.95 22.28
CA THR A 448 -0.33 -61.11 22.93
C THR A 448 -0.62 -62.57 23.26
N GLU A 449 -0.26 -63.52 22.38
CA GLU A 449 -0.38 -64.96 22.64
C GLU A 449 0.52 -65.40 23.81
N LEU A 450 1.76 -64.91 23.85
CA LEU A 450 2.67 -65.13 24.98
C LEU A 450 2.14 -64.52 26.28
N GLN A 451 1.55 -63.32 26.24
CA GLN A 451 0.92 -62.72 27.42
C GLN A 451 -0.28 -63.54 27.90
N GLN A 452 -1.10 -64.06 26.98
CA GLN A 452 -2.22 -64.95 27.30
C GLN A 452 -1.74 -66.25 27.95
N THR A 453 -0.72 -66.90 27.39
CA THR A 453 -0.13 -68.11 27.99
C THR A 453 0.45 -67.85 29.37
N VAL A 454 1.16 -66.72 29.58
CA VAL A 454 1.65 -66.31 30.89
C VAL A 454 0.50 -66.06 31.87
N SER A 455 -0.60 -65.44 31.43
CA SER A 455 -1.79 -65.26 32.28
C SER A 455 -2.45 -66.58 32.66
N SER A 456 -2.63 -67.51 31.71
CA SER A 456 -3.17 -68.85 31.99
C SER A 456 -2.28 -69.64 32.94
N LEU A 457 -0.95 -69.54 32.80
CA LEU A 457 0.00 -70.14 33.73
C LEU A 457 -0.07 -69.50 35.12
N ARG A 458 -0.27 -68.18 35.22
CA ARG A 458 -0.50 -67.50 36.51
C ARG A 458 -1.81 -67.92 37.16
N ASP A 459 -2.88 -68.08 36.40
CA ASP A 459 -4.17 -68.55 36.92
C ASP A 459 -4.04 -70.00 37.44
N LEU A 460 -3.30 -70.85 36.73
CA LEU A 460 -2.94 -72.20 37.18
C LEU A 460 -2.11 -72.19 38.47
N LEU A 461 -1.08 -71.34 38.56
CA LEU A 461 -0.26 -71.19 39.77
C LEU A 461 -1.07 -70.65 40.96
N SER A 462 -2.03 -69.75 40.70
CA SER A 462 -2.95 -69.22 41.70
C SER A 462 -3.91 -70.31 42.20
N SER A 463 -4.39 -71.18 41.30
CA SER A 463 -5.22 -72.34 41.66
C SER A 463 -4.49 -73.39 42.50
N LEU A 464 -3.16 -73.43 42.42
CA LEU A 464 -2.27 -74.29 43.22
C LEU A 464 -1.84 -73.63 44.55
N GLY A 465 -2.40 -72.47 44.90
CA GLY A 465 -2.20 -71.81 46.20
C GLY A 465 -0.89 -71.04 46.35
N VAL A 466 -0.20 -70.73 45.26
CA VAL A 466 1.06 -69.96 45.28
C VAL A 466 0.80 -68.55 44.74
N ASN A 467 0.47 -67.60 45.63
CA ASN A 467 0.41 -66.18 45.26
C ASN A 467 1.81 -65.57 45.32
N SER A 468 2.37 -65.21 44.16
CA SER A 468 3.61 -64.44 44.05
C SER A 468 3.29 -62.96 43.76
N PRO A 469 3.92 -61.97 44.43
CA PRO A 469 3.68 -60.55 44.17
C PRO A 469 4.27 -60.11 42.82
N CYS A 470 3.52 -59.25 42.14
CA CYS A 470 3.87 -58.65 40.85
C CYS A 470 5.01 -57.62 41.01
N PRO A 471 6.00 -57.55 40.10
CA PRO A 471 6.81 -56.36 39.92
C PRO A 471 6.11 -55.39 38.94
N ASP A 472 6.31 -54.11 39.20
CA ASP A 472 5.54 -52.97 38.73
C ASP A 472 5.51 -52.77 37.20
N GLN A 473 4.35 -52.28 36.72
CA GLN A 473 4.19 -51.58 35.46
C GLN A 473 4.85 -50.19 35.54
N GLU A 474 6.16 -50.12 35.73
CA GLU A 474 6.91 -48.88 35.54
C GLU A 474 8.15 -49.18 34.68
N ASN A 475 8.20 -48.53 33.51
CA ASN A 475 9.32 -48.41 32.55
C ASN A 475 9.09 -48.90 31.11
N LEU A 476 7.97 -48.54 30.46
CA LEU A 476 7.86 -48.62 28.99
C LEU A 476 7.15 -47.39 28.37
N THR A 477 7.43 -46.18 28.86
CA THR A 477 6.92 -44.93 28.28
C THR A 477 7.99 -43.87 27.97
N ASN A 478 9.28 -44.24 27.89
CA ASN A 478 10.34 -43.31 27.50
C ASN A 478 11.26 -43.89 26.43
N THR A 479 10.77 -43.93 25.18
CA THR A 479 11.58 -43.78 23.96
C THR A 479 10.63 -43.44 22.81
N SER A 480 10.08 -42.23 22.85
CA SER A 480 9.50 -41.57 21.67
C SER A 480 10.11 -40.17 21.61
N TYR A 481 10.53 -39.78 20.41
CA TYR A 481 11.25 -38.55 20.05
C TYR A 481 12.76 -38.53 20.32
N ASN A 482 13.50 -39.17 19.41
CA ASN A 482 14.70 -38.54 18.84
C ASN A 482 14.46 -38.39 17.34
N GLN A 483 14.27 -37.14 16.90
CA GLN A 483 14.56 -36.70 15.54
C GLN A 483 16.06 -36.52 15.38
#